data_AF-A0A9E0QSW1-F1
#
_entry.id   AF-A0A9E0QSW1-F1
#
_cell.length_a   1.000
_cell.length_b   1.000
_cell.length_c   1.000
_cell.angle_alpha   90.00
_cell.angle_beta   90.00
_cell.angle_gamma   90.00
#
_symmetry.space_group_name_H-M   'P 1'
#
loop_
_entity.id
_entity.type
_entity.pdbx_description
1 polymer ?
#
loop_
_entity_poly.entity_id
_entity_poly.type
_entity_poly.pdbx_seq_one_letter_code
_entity_poly.pdbx_strand_id
1 'polypeptide(L)' 'MNQTQEIAHPILSVEQVTRRYKLPRTTLFGEAPVLTAVKDVSFSIGMGETLGVVGESGSG' A
#
# COMPACT_ATOMS: atom_id res chain seq x y z
N MET A 1 -0.97 11.91 12.32
CA MET A 1 -2.37 11.69 11.91
C MET A 1 -2.66 12.70 10.81
N ASN A 2 -2.23 12.41 9.57
CA ASN A 2 -2.40 13.33 8.45
C ASN A 2 -3.81 13.18 7.89
N GLN A 3 -4.46 14.32 7.70
CA GLN A 3 -5.82 14.44 7.22
C GLN A 3 -5.87 14.03 5.73
N THR A 4 -6.70 13.05 5.40
CA THR A 4 -7.11 12.79 4.02
C THR A 4 -7.93 13.99 3.57
N GLN A 5 -7.28 14.89 2.83
CA GLN A 5 -7.90 16.12 2.36
C GLN A 5 -9.01 15.76 1.36
N GLU A 6 -10.23 16.23 1.61
CA GLU A 6 -11.41 15.90 0.81
C GLU A 6 -11.32 16.61 -0.54
N ILE A 7 -10.77 15.90 -1.52
CA ILE A 7 -10.61 16.40 -2.89
C ILE A 7 -11.96 16.27 -3.57
N ALA A 8 -12.57 17.39 -3.97
CA ALA A 8 -13.92 17.40 -4.53
C ALA A 8 -14.10 16.48 -5.76
N HIS A 9 -13.03 16.31 -6.55
CA HIS A 9 -12.96 15.37 -7.68
C HIS A 9 -11.53 14.82 -7.81
N PRO A 10 -11.19 13.73 -7.12
CA PRO A 10 -9.87 13.13 -7.25
C PRO A 10 -9.73 12.48 -8.63
N ILE A 11 -8.56 12.60 -9.25
CA ILE A 11 -8.21 11.87 -10.47
C ILE A 11 -7.83 10.41 -10.16
N LEU A 12 -7.35 10.15 -8.93
CA LEU A 12 -7.07 8.83 -8.40
C LEU A 12 -7.59 8.76 -6.96
N SER A 13 -8.41 7.76 -6.66
CA SER A 13 -8.78 7.39 -5.29
C SER A 13 -8.31 5.96 -5.03
N VAL A 14 -7.59 5.78 -3.94
CA VAL A 14 -7.10 4.50 -3.44
C VAL A 14 -7.72 4.29 -2.07
N GLU A 15 -8.43 3.18 -1.89
CA GLU A 15 -9.17 2.88 -0.66
C GLU A 15 -8.79 1.50 -0.14
N GLN A 16 -8.35 1.47 1.13
CA GLN A 16 -8.06 0.29 1.94
C GLN A 16 -7.23 -0.79 1.21
N VAL A 17 -6.28 -0.34 0.39
CA VAL A 17 -5.48 -1.25 -0.43
C VAL A 17 -4.51 -2.01 0.45
N THR A 18 -4.55 -3.33 0.31
CA THR A 18 -3.65 -4.27 1.00
C THR A 18 -2.98 -5.17 -0.02
N ARG A 19 -1.65 -5.23 0.00
CA ARG A 19 -0.84 -6.10 -0.86
C ARG A 19 -0.06 -7.11 -0.03
N ARG A 20 -0.25 -8.39 -0.38
CA ARG A 20 0.42 -9.52 0.25
C ARG A 20 1.18 -10.34 -0.78
N TYR A 21 2.40 -10.76 -0.43
CA TYR A 21 3.26 -11.61 -1.24
C TYR A 21 3.54 -12.92 -0.50
N LYS A 22 3.48 -14.04 -1.21
CA LYS A 22 3.93 -15.34 -0.67
C LYS A 22 5.44 -15.40 -0.76
N LEU A 23 6.08 -15.76 0.35
CA LEU A 23 7.51 -15.96 0.42
C LEU A 23 7.86 -17.43 0.11
N PRO A 24 9.12 -17.72 -0.26
CA PRO A 24 9.58 -19.09 -0.42
C PRO A 24 9.33 -19.93 0.84
N ARG A 25 8.98 -21.20 0.65
CA ARG A 25 8.81 -22.14 1.75
C ARG A 25 10.15 -22.41 2.42
N THR A 26 10.14 -22.44 3.74
CA THR A 26 11.31 -22.78 4.56
C THR A 26 11.27 -24.22 5.09
N THR A 27 10.12 -24.91 4.98
CA THR A 27 9.94 -26.28 5.46
C THR A 27 9.16 -27.12 4.43
N LEU A 28 9.39 -28.43 4.42
CA LEU A 28 8.81 -29.38 3.45
C LEU A 28 7.30 -29.57 3.62
N PHE A 29 6.78 -29.42 4.84
CA PHE A 29 5.36 -29.63 5.16
C PHE A 29 4.66 -28.39 5.73
N GLY A 30 5.37 -27.26 5.90
CA GLY A 30 4.78 -26.03 6.42
C GLY A 30 4.15 -25.15 5.35
N GLU A 31 3.33 -24.20 5.81
CA GLU A 31 2.78 -23.15 4.96
C GLU A 31 3.86 -22.14 4.55
N ALA A 32 3.72 -21.59 3.35
CA ALA A 32 4.59 -20.51 2.89
C ALA A 32 4.29 -19.24 3.71
N PRO A 33 5.29 -18.58 4.31
CA PRO A 33 5.06 -17.34 5.01
C PRO A 33 4.56 -16.26 4.04
N VAL A 34 3.78 -15.31 4.56
CA VAL A 34 3.19 -14.22 3.77
C VAL A 34 3.71 -12.89 4.28
N LEU A 35 4.31 -12.10 3.38
CA LEU A 35 4.70 -10.73 3.63
C LEU A 35 3.51 -9.81 3.28
N THR A 36 3.07 -8.99 4.24
CA THR A 36 2.14 -7.89 3.95
C THR A 36 2.97 -6.65 3.69
N ALA A 37 3.16 -6.31 2.42
CA ALA A 37 4.02 -5.22 2.00
C ALA A 37 3.31 -3.87 2.08
N VAL A 38 2.01 -3.86 1.75
CA VAL A 38 1.13 -2.70 1.94
C VAL A 38 -0.07 -3.16 2.77
N LYS A 39 -0.41 -2.42 3.84
CA LYS A 39 -1.54 -2.74 4.71
C LYS A 39 -2.45 -1.53 4.84
N ASP A 40 -3.68 -1.69 4.37
CA ASP A 40 -4.79 -0.75 4.59
C ASP A 40 -4.44 0.70 4.26
N VAL A 41 -3.93 0.92 3.05
CA VAL A 41 -3.53 2.26 2.59
C VAL A 41 -4.68 2.90 1.83
N SER A 42 -5.04 4.11 2.26
CA SER A 42 -6.04 4.95 1.59
C SER A 42 -5.47 6.35 1.34
N PHE A 43 -5.55 6.82 0.10
CA PHE A 43 -5.18 8.17 -0.29
C PHE A 43 -5.88 8.56 -1.59
N SER A 44 -5.95 9.86 -1.86
CA SER A 44 -6.47 10.41 -3.11
C SER A 44 -5.47 11.39 -3.69
N ILE A 45 -5.50 11.54 -5.02
CA ILE A 45 -4.69 12.52 -5.75
C ILE A 45 -5.65 13.36 -6.59
N GLY A 46 -5.58 14.67 -6.44
CA GLY A 46 -6.31 15.68 -7.19
C GLY A 46 -5.63 16.06 -8.50
N MET A 47 -6.36 16.81 -9.32
CA MET A 47 -5.81 17.34 -10.58
C MET A 47 -4.67 18.33 -10.31
N GLY A 48 -3.53 18.13 -10.96
CA GLY A 48 -2.36 19.00 -10.79
C GLY A 48 -1.53 18.72 -9.52
N GLU A 49 -1.93 17.75 -8.70
CA GLU A 49 -1.17 17.34 -7.52
C GLU A 49 -0.06 16.35 -7.88
N THR A 50 1.05 16.43 -7.15
CA THR A 50 2.15 15.47 -7.24
C THR A 50 2.30 14.78 -5.89
N LEU A 51 2.17 13.45 -5.87
CA LEU A 51 2.39 12.63 -4.69
C LEU A 51 3.74 11.91 -4.78
N GLY A 52 4.60 12.10 -3.79
CA GLY A 52 5.84 11.34 -3.63
C GLY A 52 5.67 10.23 -2.60
N VAL A 53 5.98 8.99 -2.98
CA VAL A 53 6.05 7.84 -2.05
C VAL A 53 7.50 7.63 -1.66
N VAL A 54 7.78 7.61 -0.36
CA VAL A 54 9.13 7.39 0.19
C VAL A 54 9.08 6.29 1.24
N GLY A 55 10.17 5.54 1.37
CA GLY A 55 10.29 4.45 2.33
C GLY A 55 11.67 3.80 2.33
N GLU A 56 11.92 2.99 3.35
CA GLU A 56 13.10 2.12 3.40
C GLU A 56 13.02 1.03 2.32
N SER A 57 14.17 0.47 1.94
CA SER A 57 14.23 -0.70 1.05
C SER A 57 13.27 -1.81 1.50
N GLY A 58 12.31 -2.17 0.64
CA GLY A 58 11.35 -3.25 0.90
C GLY A 58 10.09 -2.84 1.67
N SER A 59 9.82 -1.56 1.91
CA SER A 59 8.64 -1.08 2.65
C SER A 59 7.32 -1.09 1.87
N GLY A 60 7.31 -1.59 0.63
CA GLY A 60 6.14 -1.56 -0.27
C GLY A 60 6.01 -2.82 -1.10
#